data_AF-A0A0F9G7Z1-F1
#
_entry.id   AF-A0A0F9G7Z1-F1
#
_cell.length_a   1.000
_cell.length_b   1.000
_cell.length_c   1.000
_cell.angle_alpha   90.00
_cell.angle_beta   90.00
_cell.angle_gamma   90.00
#
_symmetry.space_group_name_H-M   'P 1'
#
loop_
_entity.id
_entity.type
_entity.pdbx_description
1 polymer ?
#
loop_
_entity_poly.entity_id
_entity_poly.type
_entity_poly.pdbx_seq_one_letter_code
_entity_poly.pdbx_strand_id
1 'polypeptide(L)'
;MALSIFDTGGISIFGNVFDTIDLNGTELILDADGDSSITIDTDDQFDLKLGGSDIMSISNDGTKTTLMGLAGDYWRIGDNAVTGHNLNSEDDLMVTGEFEVKVDSFLPLRSWVRDLLTKVRGFEKEEVKYKLAIEAYKALV
;
A
#
# COMPACT_ATOMS: atom_id res chain seq x y z
N MET A 1 -50.07 -19.91 -5.40
CA MET A 1 -49.93 -18.44 -5.24
C MET A 1 -48.75 -18.23 -4.32
N ALA A 2 -47.67 -17.62 -4.81
CA ALA A 2 -46.66 -17.08 -3.90
C ALA A 2 -47.21 -15.76 -3.37
N LEU A 3 -47.46 -15.70 -2.06
CA LEU A 3 -47.83 -14.49 -1.35
C LEU A 3 -46.53 -13.81 -0.92
N SER A 4 -46.23 -12.61 -1.41
CA SER A 4 -45.13 -11.80 -0.87
C SER A 4 -45.67 -10.93 0.25
N ILE A 5 -45.19 -11.15 1.47
CA ILE A 5 -45.41 -10.25 2.61
C ILE A 5 -44.06 -9.57 2.85
N PHE A 6 -43.97 -8.28 2.56
CA PHE A 6 -42.89 -7.43 3.06
C PHE A 6 -43.53 -6.24 3.76
N ASP A 7 -43.97 -6.48 4.99
CA ASP A 7 -43.99 -5.42 5.98
C ASP A 7 -42.95 -5.80 7.02
N THR A 8 -42.11 -4.83 7.37
CA THR A 8 -40.93 -4.88 8.26
C THR A 8 -39.59 -5.29 7.60
N GLY A 9 -38.94 -4.31 6.97
CA GLY A 9 -37.47 -4.13 7.01
C GLY A 9 -36.57 -5.02 6.14
N GLY A 10 -37.07 -6.07 5.47
CA GLY A 10 -36.23 -6.91 4.62
C GLY A 10 -37.01 -7.78 3.66
N ILE A 11 -36.53 -7.90 2.41
CA ILE A 11 -37.11 -8.79 1.40
C ILE A 11 -36.63 -10.22 1.70
N SER A 12 -37.46 -11.03 2.36
CA SER A 12 -37.25 -12.47 2.52
C SER A 12 -37.54 -13.22 1.22
N ILE A 13 -36.48 -13.59 0.48
CA ILE A 13 -36.57 -14.37 -0.77
C ILE A 13 -36.58 -15.87 -0.41
N PHE A 14 -37.71 -16.54 -0.63
CA PHE A 14 -37.84 -17.98 -0.36
C PHE A 14 -37.49 -18.82 -1.60
N GLY A 15 -36.25 -19.32 -1.68
CA GLY A 15 -35.78 -20.30 -2.69
C GLY A 15 -34.50 -19.88 -3.43
N ASN A 16 -33.97 -20.76 -4.29
CA ASN A 16 -32.94 -20.41 -5.28
C ASN A 16 -33.62 -19.60 -6.40
N VAL A 17 -33.78 -18.30 -6.21
CA VAL A 17 -34.47 -17.41 -7.17
C VAL A 17 -33.48 -16.71 -8.11
N PHE A 18 -32.20 -16.67 -7.76
CA PHE A 18 -31.16 -16.02 -8.54
C PHE A 18 -29.98 -16.98 -8.70
N ASP A 19 -29.69 -17.38 -9.93
CA ASP A 19 -28.41 -18.03 -10.24
C ASP A 19 -27.25 -17.02 -10.07
N THR A 20 -27.51 -15.73 -10.33
CA THR A 20 -26.61 -14.58 -10.11
C THR A 20 -27.43 -13.37 -9.67
N ILE A 21 -26.94 -12.57 -8.71
CA ILE A 21 -27.51 -11.28 -8.32
C ILE A 21 -26.74 -10.17 -9.04
N ASP A 22 -27.42 -9.41 -9.90
CA ASP A 22 -26.88 -8.24 -10.59
C ASP A 22 -27.50 -6.96 -9.99
N LEU A 23 -26.66 -6.10 -9.43
CA LEU A 23 -27.05 -4.84 -8.78
C LEU A 23 -27.03 -3.64 -9.72
N ASN A 24 -26.56 -3.78 -10.96
CA ASN A 24 -26.50 -2.72 -11.98
C ASN A 24 -25.90 -1.39 -11.45
N GLY A 25 -24.76 -1.45 -10.78
CA GLY A 25 -24.09 -0.28 -10.22
C GLY A 25 -24.68 0.25 -8.90
N THR A 26 -25.68 -0.44 -8.33
CA THR A 26 -26.26 -0.08 -7.03
C THR A 26 -25.42 -0.62 -5.87
N GLU A 27 -25.31 0.15 -4.79
CA GLU A 27 -24.62 -0.23 -3.55
C GLU A 27 -25.38 -1.32 -2.77
N LEU A 28 -24.64 -2.32 -2.27
CA LEU A 28 -25.17 -3.33 -1.36
C LEU A 28 -24.83 -2.97 0.09
N ILE A 29 -25.86 -2.76 0.90
CA ILE A 29 -25.75 -2.55 2.35
C ILE A 29 -25.69 -3.91 3.06
N LEU A 30 -24.73 -4.08 3.98
CA LEU A 30 -24.40 -5.37 4.59
C LEU A 30 -24.76 -5.49 6.08
N ASP A 31 -24.90 -4.37 6.78
CA ASP A 31 -25.22 -4.34 8.21
C ASP A 31 -26.56 -3.66 8.52
N ALA A 32 -26.92 -3.68 9.80
CA ALA A 32 -28.25 -3.29 10.25
C ALA A 32 -28.43 -1.78 10.37
N ASP A 33 -27.36 -1.05 10.70
CA ASP A 33 -27.32 0.41 10.80
C ASP A 33 -26.94 1.09 9.49
N GLY A 34 -26.52 0.32 8.48
CA GLY A 34 -26.43 0.75 7.09
C GLY A 34 -25.19 1.58 6.79
N ASP A 35 -24.12 1.38 7.56
CA ASP A 35 -22.85 2.09 7.39
C ASP A 35 -21.73 1.20 6.82
N SER A 36 -22.00 -0.09 6.63
CA SER A 36 -21.12 -1.01 5.92
C SER A 36 -21.72 -1.44 4.58
N SER A 37 -20.94 -1.32 3.52
CA SER A 37 -21.42 -1.56 2.16
C SER A 37 -20.33 -1.98 1.18
N ILE A 38 -20.76 -2.58 0.08
CA ILE A 38 -19.92 -2.88 -1.09
C ILE A 38 -20.55 -2.21 -2.32
N THR A 39 -19.73 -1.53 -3.11
CA THR A 39 -20.14 -0.93 -4.38
C THR A 39 -19.18 -1.31 -5.50
N ILE A 40 -19.75 -1.57 -6.68
CA ILE A 40 -19.02 -1.63 -7.94
C ILE A 40 -19.82 -0.75 -8.88
N ASP A 41 -19.41 0.50 -9.03
CA ASP A 41 -20.06 1.42 -9.94
C ASP A 41 -19.55 1.21 -11.38
N THR A 42 -19.94 2.08 -12.29
CA THR A 42 -19.54 1.98 -13.70
C THR A 42 -18.07 2.30 -13.96
N ASP A 43 -17.30 2.74 -12.96
CA ASP A 43 -15.98 3.33 -13.14
C ASP A 43 -14.84 2.39 -12.70
N ASP A 44 -14.87 1.12 -13.16
CA ASP A 44 -13.83 0.09 -12.99
C ASP A 44 -13.25 -0.06 -11.56
N GLN A 45 -14.05 0.31 -10.55
CA GLN A 45 -13.64 0.39 -9.15
C GLN A 45 -14.57 -0.45 -8.25
N PHE A 46 -13.95 -1.22 -7.37
CA PHE A 46 -14.60 -1.97 -6.31
C PHE A 46 -14.27 -1.30 -4.97
N ASP A 47 -15.30 -0.88 -4.23
CA ASP A 47 -15.14 -0.21 -2.94
C ASP A 47 -15.80 -0.99 -1.81
N LEU A 48 -15.10 -1.01 -0.66
CA LEU A 48 -15.59 -1.57 0.59
C LEU A 48 -15.63 -0.48 1.66
N LYS A 49 -16.82 -0.25 2.23
CA LYS A 49 -17.04 0.64 3.37
C LYS A 49 -17.36 -0.16 4.62
N LEU A 50 -16.79 0.24 5.75
CA LEU A 50 -17.15 -0.25 7.07
C LEU A 50 -17.25 0.95 8.03
N GLY A 51 -18.29 1.03 8.86
CA GLY A 51 -18.42 2.12 9.82
C GLY A 51 -18.56 3.50 9.15
N GLY A 52 -19.15 3.56 7.96
CA GLY A 52 -19.37 4.78 7.18
C GLY A 52 -18.11 5.36 6.49
N SER A 53 -17.01 4.63 6.45
CA SER A 53 -15.75 5.04 5.81
C SER A 53 -15.25 4.01 4.80
N ASP A 54 -14.70 4.47 3.67
CA ASP A 54 -14.03 3.60 2.69
C ASP A 54 -12.77 3.01 3.34
N ILE A 55 -12.63 1.69 3.38
CA ILE A 55 -11.46 1.04 3.99
C ILE A 55 -10.54 0.39 2.96
N MET A 56 -11.06 0.08 1.78
CA MET A 56 -10.32 -0.55 0.71
C MET A 56 -10.98 -0.24 -0.63
N SER A 57 -10.13 0.08 -1.62
CA SER A 57 -10.53 0.23 -3.01
C SER A 57 -9.62 -0.59 -3.92
N ILE A 58 -10.23 -1.26 -4.91
CA ILE A 58 -9.54 -1.96 -5.99
C ILE A 58 -9.98 -1.34 -7.30
N SER A 59 -9.03 -0.85 -8.09
CA SER A 59 -9.34 -0.29 -9.41
C SER A 59 -8.40 -0.81 -10.48
N ASN A 60 -8.87 -0.82 -11.74
CA ASN A 60 -8.06 -1.20 -12.88
C ASN A 60 -8.31 -0.27 -14.07
N ASP A 61 -7.27 0.39 -14.57
CA ASP A 61 -7.36 1.31 -15.72
C ASP A 61 -7.06 0.63 -17.07
N GLY A 62 -7.12 -0.70 -17.12
CA GLY A 62 -6.70 -1.54 -18.24
C GLY A 62 -5.20 -1.80 -18.31
N THR A 63 -4.37 -1.09 -17.54
CA THR A 63 -2.91 -1.21 -17.55
C THR A 63 -2.34 -1.57 -16.18
N LYS A 64 -2.95 -1.07 -15.10
CA LYS A 64 -2.50 -1.23 -13.72
C LYS A 64 -3.68 -1.60 -12.84
N THR A 65 -3.50 -2.62 -12.01
CA THR A 65 -4.39 -2.86 -10.87
C THR A 65 -3.85 -2.10 -9.67
N THR A 66 -4.69 -1.31 -9.04
CA THR A 66 -4.35 -0.55 -7.84
C THR A 66 -5.12 -1.12 -6.65
N LEU A 67 -4.42 -1.36 -5.54
CA LEU A 67 -5.00 -1.71 -4.24
C LEU A 67 -4.70 -0.56 -3.28
N MET A 68 -5.72 0.18 -2.83
CA MET A 68 -5.55 1.33 -1.95
C MET A 68 -6.30 1.11 -0.63
N GLY A 69 -5.62 1.38 0.49
CA GLY A 69 -6.27 1.59 1.79
C GLY A 69 -6.61 3.07 2.00
N LEU A 70 -6.91 3.45 3.23
CA LEU A 70 -7.17 4.83 3.60
C LEU A 70 -5.93 5.72 3.41
N ALA A 71 -6.13 7.03 3.34
CA ALA A 71 -5.04 7.98 3.25
C ALA A 71 -4.06 7.83 4.43
N GLY A 72 -2.79 7.50 4.13
CA GLY A 72 -1.76 7.25 5.13
C GLY A 72 -1.54 5.78 5.48
N ASP A 73 -2.40 4.87 4.98
CA ASP A 73 -2.15 3.44 5.08
C ASP A 73 -0.99 3.02 4.15
N TYR A 74 -0.30 1.97 4.57
CA TYR A 74 0.68 1.29 3.75
C TYR A 74 0.17 -0.11 3.43
N TRP A 75 0.25 -0.49 2.16
CA TRP A 75 0.07 -1.88 1.78
C TRP A 75 1.18 -2.71 2.41
N ARG A 76 0.80 -3.53 3.39
CA ARG A 76 1.73 -4.47 4.02
C ARG A 76 1.86 -5.66 3.10
N ILE A 77 3.03 -5.81 2.50
CA ILE A 77 3.43 -7.03 1.84
C ILE A 77 4.08 -7.82 2.96
N GLY A 78 3.30 -8.68 3.66
CA GLY A 78 3.73 -9.44 4.84
C GLY A 78 2.77 -10.03 5.82
N ASP A 79 3.28 -11.01 6.58
CA ASP A 79 2.62 -11.51 7.76
C ASP A 79 2.99 -10.66 8.99
N ASN A 80 2.12 -10.71 10.01
CA ASN A 80 2.22 -9.87 11.20
C ASN A 80 3.27 -10.38 12.22
N ALA A 81 3.98 -11.49 11.94
CA ALA A 81 4.78 -12.23 12.92
C ALA A 81 6.26 -12.38 12.54
N VAL A 82 6.64 -12.24 11.27
CA VAL A 82 8.01 -12.44 10.81
C VAL A 82 8.47 -11.25 9.94
N THR A 83 9.60 -10.65 10.29
CA THR A 83 10.28 -9.61 9.50
C THR A 83 10.96 -10.17 8.23
N GLY A 84 10.43 -11.24 7.66
CA GLY A 84 11.06 -12.04 6.63
C GLY A 84 10.11 -12.28 5.48
N HIS A 85 10.23 -11.46 4.45
CA HIS A 85 9.61 -11.69 3.15
C HIS A 85 10.52 -12.59 2.34
N ASN A 86 10.12 -13.84 2.11
CA ASN A 86 10.69 -14.60 1.00
C ASN A 86 10.04 -14.07 -0.28
N LEU A 87 10.56 -12.95 -0.78
CA LEU A 87 10.44 -12.62 -2.19
C LEU A 87 11.26 -13.68 -2.92
N ASN A 88 10.59 -14.69 -3.46
CA ASN A 88 11.16 -15.92 -3.98
C ASN A 88 11.81 -15.70 -5.37
N SER A 89 12.10 -16.75 -6.13
CA SER A 89 12.69 -16.61 -7.47
C SER A 89 11.72 -16.09 -8.54
N GLU A 90 10.46 -15.87 -8.18
CA GLU A 90 9.44 -15.19 -8.96
C GLU A 90 9.58 -13.66 -8.80
N ASP A 91 9.02 -12.89 -9.73
CA ASP A 91 9.03 -11.41 -9.69
C ASP A 91 8.03 -10.87 -8.63
N ASP A 92 8.27 -11.20 -7.36
CA ASP A 92 7.31 -10.99 -6.26
C ASP A 92 7.00 -9.52 -5.98
N LEU A 93 7.91 -8.60 -6.33
CA LEU A 93 7.66 -7.16 -6.33
C LEU A 93 8.28 -6.49 -7.55
N MET A 94 7.44 -6.18 -8.54
CA MET A 94 7.86 -5.39 -9.69
C MET A 94 7.80 -3.89 -9.37
N VAL A 95 8.95 -3.27 -9.18
CA VAL A 95 9.09 -1.80 -9.08
C VAL A 95 9.65 -1.30 -10.41
N THR A 96 8.81 -0.70 -11.23
CA THR A 96 9.18 -0.23 -12.59
C THR A 96 9.96 1.10 -12.60
N GLY A 97 10.23 1.67 -11.43
CA GLY A 97 10.97 2.91 -11.21
C GLY A 97 12.02 2.80 -10.10
N GLU A 98 12.38 3.92 -9.47
CA GLU A 98 13.31 3.91 -8.33
C GLU A 98 12.62 3.33 -7.08
N PHE A 99 13.30 2.40 -6.41
CA PHE A 99 12.84 1.89 -5.12
C PHE A 99 13.11 2.92 -4.03
N GLU A 100 12.10 3.70 -3.65
CA GLU A 100 12.20 4.69 -2.58
C GLU A 100 11.99 4.02 -1.22
N VAL A 101 13.08 3.84 -0.48
CA VAL A 101 13.05 3.40 0.92
C VAL A 101 13.33 4.59 1.81
N LYS A 102 12.54 4.76 2.89
CA LYS A 102 12.88 5.74 3.93
C LYS A 102 14.27 5.41 4.49
N VAL A 103 15.23 6.29 4.20
CA VAL A 103 16.67 6.07 4.40
C VAL A 103 17.05 5.94 5.88
N ASP A 104 16.14 6.28 6.78
CA ASP A 104 16.36 6.26 8.23
C ASP A 104 16.08 4.88 8.82
N SER A 105 15.33 4.03 8.09
CA SER A 105 14.79 2.80 8.64
C SER A 105 15.48 1.52 8.15
N PHE A 106 16.00 1.46 6.91
CA PHE A 106 16.41 0.15 6.36
C PHE A 106 17.61 0.09 5.40
N LEU A 107 18.34 1.18 5.16
CA LEU A 107 19.61 1.14 4.40
C LEU A 107 20.81 1.55 5.28
N PRO A 108 21.31 0.66 6.16
CA PRO A 108 22.44 0.95 7.04
C PRO A 108 23.73 1.29 6.28
N LEU A 109 23.86 0.83 5.02
CA LEU A 109 25.09 0.95 4.21
C LEU A 109 25.43 2.37 3.76
N ARG A 110 24.57 3.37 3.97
CA ARG A 110 24.90 4.79 3.72
C ARG A 110 25.02 5.63 4.99
N SER A 111 24.94 5.03 6.18
CA SER A 111 25.18 5.74 7.44
C SER A 111 26.60 6.28 7.50
N TRP A 112 27.60 5.45 7.17
CA TRP A 112 29.00 5.88 7.12
C TRP A 112 29.29 6.91 6.02
N VAL A 113 28.63 6.82 4.85
CA VAL A 113 28.75 7.82 3.77
C VAL A 113 28.09 9.13 4.17
N ARG A 114 26.92 9.10 4.82
CA ARG A 114 26.21 10.29 5.30
C ARG A 114 26.99 10.99 6.41
N ASP A 115 27.53 10.22 7.35
CA ASP A 115 28.41 10.72 8.41
C ASP A 115 29.71 11.29 7.83
N LEU A 116 30.33 10.62 6.86
CA LEU A 116 31.50 11.13 6.14
C LEU A 116 31.17 12.42 5.37
N LEU A 117 30.03 12.49 4.67
CA LEU A 117 29.62 13.67 3.91
C LEU A 117 29.33 14.86 4.83
N THR A 118 28.78 14.61 6.02
CA THR A 118 28.51 15.63 7.03
C THR A 118 29.82 16.12 7.64
N LYS A 119 30.75 15.21 7.95
CA LYS A 119 32.11 15.54 8.41
C LYS A 119 32.89 16.32 7.35
N VAL A 120 32.83 15.95 6.07
CA VAL A 120 33.56 16.61 4.97
C VAL A 120 32.98 18.00 4.64
N ARG A 121 31.66 18.19 4.74
CA ARG A 121 31.00 19.49 4.48
C ARG A 121 31.29 20.56 5.54
N GLY A 122 31.80 20.18 6.71
CA GLY A 122 32.23 21.11 7.76
C GLY A 122 33.63 21.69 7.57
N PHE A 123 34.39 21.26 6.55
CA PHE A 123 35.72 21.78 6.26
C PHE A 123 35.69 22.79 5.11
N GLU A 124 36.23 23.98 5.32
CA GLU A 124 36.47 24.93 4.23
C GLU A 124 37.41 24.30 3.19
N LYS A 125 37.17 24.60 1.90
CA LYS A 125 37.80 23.93 0.72
C LYS A 125 39.32 23.78 0.79
N GLU A 126 40.01 24.65 1.52
CA GLU A 126 41.46 24.64 1.66
C GLU A 126 41.95 23.65 2.73
N GLU A 127 41.22 23.41 3.82
CA GLU A 127 41.65 22.55 4.92
C GLU A 127 41.60 21.04 4.55
N VAL A 128 40.66 20.66 3.66
CA VAL A 128 40.50 19.27 3.17
C VAL A 128 41.70 18.81 2.34
N LYS A 129 42.25 19.68 1.49
CA LYS A 129 43.41 19.35 0.64
C LYS A 129 44.63 18.95 1.46
N TYR A 130 44.91 19.68 2.54
CA TYR A 130 46.09 19.42 3.37
C TYR A 130 45.94 18.13 4.19
N LYS A 131 44.77 17.84 4.75
CA LYS A 131 44.57 16.61 5.53
C LYS A 131 44.59 15.36 4.66
N LEU A 132 44.00 15.39 3.46
CA LEU A 132 44.02 14.26 2.54
C LEU A 132 45.44 13.96 2.03
N ALA A 133 46.24 14.99 1.75
CA ALA A 133 47.64 14.83 1.34
C ALA A 133 48.52 14.23 2.46
N ILE A 134 48.27 14.61 3.72
CA ILE A 134 49.01 14.08 4.88
C ILE A 134 48.65 12.61 5.15
N GLU A 135 47.36 12.27 5.11
CA GLU A 135 46.89 10.88 5.26
C GLU A 135 47.42 9.97 4.13
N ALA A 136 47.40 10.45 2.88
CA ALA A 136 47.97 9.72 1.75
C ALA A 136 49.48 9.49 1.88
N TYR A 137 50.23 10.46 2.42
CA TYR A 137 51.67 10.31 2.65
C TYR A 137 51.97 9.29 3.76
N LYS A 138 51.19 9.26 4.84
CA LYS A 138 51.33 8.26 5.92
C LYS A 138 50.99 6.83 5.49
N ALA A 139 50.17 6.65 4.46
CA ALA A 139 49.87 5.34 3.90
C ALA A 139 50.97 4.82 2.95
N LEU A 140 51.92 5.67 2.57
CA LEU A 140 53.01 5.38 1.61
C LEU A 140 54.39 5.20 2.28
N VAL A 141 54.49 5.43 3.59
CA VAL A 141 55.68 5.24 4.43
C VAL A 141 55.36 4.21 5.50
#